data_AF-A0A6L6J3N7-F1
#
_entry.id   AF-A0A6L6J3N7-F1
#
_cell.length_a   1.000
_cell.length_b   1.000
_cell.length_c   1.000
_cell.angle_alpha   90.00
_cell.angle_beta   90.00
_cell.angle_gamma   90.00
#
_symmetry.space_group_name_H-M   'P 1'
#
loop_
_entity.id
_entity.type
_entity.pdbx_description
1 polymer ?
#
loop_
_entity_poly.entity_id
_entity_poly.type
_entity_poly.pdbx_seq_one_letter_code
_entity_poly.pdbx_strand_id
1 'polypeptide(L)'
;MKTLAALASLCAAPAFAECPDDTELLFGCLIVERNAQIEMCRGDGQIRYTYAVDGEPELQFTGPAWGGVKARVQGIHGATYGSAARTGDSFYAVWVDGAMMALDGEGQDLGSPNPAVLQVYGSEADFTAYRADAPIARRVCYPPSIQFDRSNFGPG
;
A
#
# COMPACT_ATOMS: atom_id res chain seq x y z
N MET A 1 -13.35 50.27 -8.93
CA MET A 1 -12.11 49.71 -8.33
C MET A 1 -12.46 48.38 -7.68
N LYS A 2 -11.66 47.36 -7.96
CA LYS A 2 -11.88 45.95 -7.65
C LYS A 2 -11.67 45.68 -6.16
N THR A 3 -12.50 44.84 -5.55
CA THR A 3 -12.16 44.17 -4.28
C THR A 3 -12.24 42.66 -4.52
N LEU A 4 -11.11 42.00 -4.26
CA LEU A 4 -10.82 40.61 -4.56
C LEU A 4 -11.72 39.65 -3.76
N ALA A 5 -12.25 38.63 -4.44
CA ALA A 5 -12.71 37.41 -3.82
C ALA A 5 -11.49 36.51 -3.53
N ALA A 6 -11.24 36.21 -2.26
CA ALA A 6 -10.29 35.19 -1.86
C ALA A 6 -10.98 33.82 -2.00
N LEU A 7 -10.62 33.05 -3.02
CA LEU A 7 -10.91 31.61 -3.03
C LEU A 7 -10.00 30.95 -2.01
N ALA A 8 -10.58 30.49 -0.90
CA ALA A 8 -9.93 29.54 -0.02
C ALA A 8 -9.90 28.19 -0.75
N SER A 9 -8.74 27.83 -1.31
CA SER A 9 -8.45 26.45 -1.70
C SER A 9 -8.41 25.60 -0.44
N LEU A 10 -9.50 24.91 -0.14
CA LEU A 10 -9.49 23.72 0.71
C LEU A 10 -8.64 22.67 0.00
N CYS A 11 -7.36 22.58 0.37
CA CYS A 11 -6.60 21.37 0.11
C CYS A 11 -7.24 20.27 0.96
N ALA A 12 -8.23 19.56 0.42
CA ALA A 12 -8.66 18.30 0.98
C ALA A 12 -7.45 17.36 0.91
N ALA A 13 -6.81 17.12 2.06
CA ALA A 13 -5.88 16.01 2.16
C ALA A 13 -6.61 14.74 1.71
N PRO A 14 -5.94 13.79 1.04
CA PRO A 14 -6.54 12.51 0.74
C PRO A 14 -7.02 11.88 2.05
N ALA A 15 -8.34 11.73 2.18
CA ALA A 15 -8.93 11.04 3.32
C ALA A 15 -8.74 9.54 3.10
N PHE A 16 -7.64 9.00 3.63
CA PHE A 16 -7.50 7.56 3.81
C PHE A 16 -8.75 7.04 4.52
N ALA A 17 -9.20 5.84 4.15
CA ALA A 17 -10.30 5.22 4.86
C ALA A 17 -9.85 5.11 6.32
N GLU A 18 -10.57 5.64 7.30
CA GLU A 18 -10.07 5.54 8.66
C GLU A 18 -10.13 4.05 9.07
N CYS A 19 -8.99 3.46 9.43
CA CYS A 19 -8.95 2.09 9.94
C CYS A 19 -10.02 1.92 11.03
N PRO A 20 -10.83 0.84 11.00
CA PRO A 20 -11.86 0.62 12.00
C PRO A 20 -11.33 0.69 13.44
N ASP A 21 -12.20 1.14 14.36
CA ASP A 21 -11.95 1.15 15.80
C ASP A 21 -11.55 -0.25 16.27
N ASP A 22 -10.28 -0.47 16.64
CA ASP A 22 -9.61 -1.74 17.03
C ASP A 22 -8.53 -2.25 16.06
N THR A 23 -8.33 -1.57 14.94
CA THR A 23 -7.28 -1.93 13.96
C THR A 23 -6.19 -0.87 13.83
N GLU A 24 -4.99 -1.31 13.49
CA GLU A 24 -3.82 -0.45 13.27
C GLU A 24 -3.53 -0.34 11.77
N LEU A 25 -3.25 0.88 11.29
CA LEU A 25 -2.81 1.10 9.91
C LEU A 25 -1.47 0.39 9.69
N LEU A 26 -1.45 -0.59 8.80
CA LEU A 26 -0.20 -1.18 8.31
C LEU A 26 0.38 -0.38 7.15
N PHE A 27 -0.47 0.00 6.21
CA PHE A 27 -0.07 0.60 4.95
C PHE A 27 -1.22 1.36 4.30
N GLY A 28 -0.93 2.51 3.70
CA GLY A 28 -1.82 3.26 2.84
C GLY A 28 -1.05 3.94 1.71
N CYS A 29 -1.66 4.03 0.53
CA CYS A 29 -1.12 4.87 -0.55
C CYS A 29 -2.20 5.29 -1.56
N LEU A 30 -1.91 6.32 -2.34
CA LEU A 30 -2.69 6.72 -3.51
C LEU A 30 -2.17 6.08 -4.80
N ILE A 31 -3.11 5.82 -5.72
CA ILE A 31 -2.88 5.46 -7.12
C ILE A 31 -3.50 6.55 -7.98
N VAL A 32 -2.69 7.55 -8.33
CA VAL A 32 -3.14 8.80 -8.94
C VAL A 32 -3.82 8.58 -10.29
N GLU A 33 -3.36 7.62 -11.10
CA GLU A 33 -3.95 7.37 -12.43
C GLU A 33 -5.39 6.85 -12.37
N ARG A 34 -5.86 6.45 -11.18
CA ARG A 34 -7.19 5.90 -10.92
C ARG A 34 -8.01 6.75 -9.97
N ASN A 35 -7.47 7.86 -9.46
CA ASN A 35 -8.00 8.56 -8.30
C ASN A 35 -8.40 7.59 -7.18
N ALA A 36 -7.53 6.62 -6.93
CA ALA A 36 -7.81 5.52 -6.02
C ALA A 36 -6.88 5.55 -4.81
N GLN A 37 -7.32 4.90 -3.74
CA GLN A 37 -6.55 4.67 -2.53
C GLN A 37 -6.56 3.21 -2.13
N ILE A 38 -5.43 2.77 -1.61
CA ILE A 38 -5.25 1.49 -0.94
C ILE A 38 -5.05 1.73 0.52
N GLU A 39 -5.64 0.85 1.32
CA GLU A 39 -5.35 0.73 2.73
C GLU A 39 -5.32 -0.72 3.20
N MET A 40 -4.41 -1.02 4.12
CA MET A 40 -4.34 -2.24 4.88
C MET A 40 -4.32 -1.92 6.38
N CYS A 41 -5.32 -2.39 7.11
CA CYS A 41 -5.41 -2.28 8.56
C CYS A 41 -5.30 -3.67 9.19
N ARG A 42 -4.56 -3.83 10.29
CA ARG A 42 -4.41 -5.10 11.01
C ARG A 42 -5.20 -5.08 12.31
N GLY A 43 -5.92 -6.17 12.56
CA GLY A 43 -6.59 -6.47 13.82
C GLY A 43 -6.84 -7.97 13.93
N ASP A 44 -6.75 -8.53 15.14
CA ASP A 44 -7.01 -9.94 15.43
C ASP A 44 -6.27 -10.95 14.50
N GLY A 45 -5.02 -10.64 14.13
CA GLY A 45 -4.21 -11.48 13.24
C GLY A 45 -4.68 -11.50 11.78
N GLN A 46 -5.65 -10.67 11.41
CA GLN A 46 -6.16 -10.50 10.05
C GLN A 46 -5.79 -9.13 9.51
N ILE A 47 -5.85 -8.98 8.18
CA ILE A 47 -5.73 -7.69 7.51
C ILE A 47 -7.04 -7.39 6.81
N ARG A 48 -7.61 -6.21 7.11
CA ARG A 48 -8.63 -5.57 6.29
C ARG A 48 -7.93 -4.84 5.15
N TYR A 49 -8.27 -5.21 3.92
CA TYR A 49 -7.84 -4.55 2.71
C TYR A 49 -8.99 -3.71 2.15
N THR A 50 -8.68 -2.46 1.79
CA THR A 50 -9.62 -1.55 1.13
C THR A 50 -8.97 -0.98 -0.12
N TYR A 51 -9.66 -1.08 -1.26
CA TYR A 51 -9.41 -0.32 -2.48
C TYR A 51 -10.62 0.57 -2.73
N ALA A 52 -10.45 1.89 -2.64
CA ALA A 52 -11.50 2.87 -2.85
C ALA A 52 -11.16 3.78 -4.04
N VAL A 53 -12.16 4.18 -4.80
CA VAL A 53 -12.06 5.09 -5.95
C VAL A 53 -13.01 6.24 -5.70
N ASP A 54 -12.53 7.47 -5.89
CA ASP A 54 -13.32 8.68 -5.62
C ASP A 54 -13.90 8.72 -4.18
N GLY A 55 -13.21 8.11 -3.22
CA GLY A 55 -13.62 8.01 -1.82
C GLY A 55 -14.58 6.86 -1.50
N GLU A 56 -15.06 6.12 -2.50
CA GLU A 56 -16.02 5.03 -2.32
C GLU A 56 -15.32 3.66 -2.42
N PRO A 57 -15.53 2.72 -1.48
CA PRO A 57 -14.96 1.39 -1.56
C PRO A 57 -15.47 0.60 -2.78
N GLU A 58 -14.57 0.25 -3.72
CA GLU A 58 -14.89 -0.67 -4.82
C GLU A 58 -14.59 -2.13 -4.43
N LEU A 59 -13.57 -2.35 -3.62
CA LEU A 59 -13.20 -3.67 -3.11
C LEU A 59 -12.77 -3.57 -1.65
N GLN A 60 -13.39 -4.38 -0.80
CA GLN A 60 -13.06 -4.43 0.61
C GLN A 60 -13.26 -5.84 1.16
N PHE A 61 -12.29 -6.33 1.92
CA PHE A 61 -12.41 -7.62 2.61
C PHE A 61 -11.49 -7.66 3.83
N THR A 62 -11.81 -8.54 4.77
CA THR A 62 -10.92 -8.91 5.86
C THR A 62 -10.51 -10.37 5.65
N GLY A 63 -9.22 -10.67 5.78
CA GLY A 63 -8.75 -12.03 5.58
C GLY A 63 -7.41 -12.31 6.23
N PRO A 64 -6.94 -13.57 6.09
CA PRO A 64 -5.66 -13.99 6.66
C PRO A 64 -4.52 -13.07 6.22
N ALA A 65 -3.69 -12.70 7.20
CA ALA A 65 -2.52 -11.87 6.99
C ALA A 65 -1.30 -12.72 6.61
N TRP A 66 -0.43 -12.15 5.79
CA TRP A 66 0.90 -12.69 5.51
C TRP A 66 1.93 -11.57 5.54
N GLY A 67 3.15 -11.88 5.97
CA GLY A 67 4.31 -11.00 5.90
C GLY A 67 5.53 -11.74 5.34
N GLY A 68 6.44 -11.03 4.69
CA GLY A 68 7.68 -11.63 4.20
C GLY A 68 8.60 -10.68 3.46
N VAL A 69 9.70 -11.24 2.94
CA VAL A 69 10.78 -10.51 2.29
C VAL A 69 11.08 -11.12 0.92
N LYS A 70 11.28 -10.27 -0.09
CA LYS A 70 11.77 -10.66 -1.41
C LYS A 70 13.09 -9.97 -1.73
N ALA A 71 13.99 -10.69 -2.39
CA ALA A 71 15.26 -10.14 -2.85
C ALA A 71 15.08 -9.09 -3.96
N ARG A 72 14.01 -9.21 -4.77
CA ARG A 72 13.71 -8.29 -5.84
C ARG A 72 12.22 -8.28 -6.18
N VAL A 73 11.67 -7.10 -6.37
CA VAL A 73 10.34 -6.88 -6.95
C VAL A 73 10.49 -5.95 -8.13
N GLN A 74 9.70 -6.18 -9.20
CA GLN A 74 9.79 -5.36 -10.40
C GLN A 74 9.51 -3.89 -10.07
N GLY A 75 10.52 -3.04 -10.31
CA GLY A 75 10.45 -1.60 -10.06
C GLY A 75 10.93 -1.15 -8.67
N ILE A 76 11.25 -2.10 -7.78
CA ILE A 76 11.92 -1.86 -6.50
C ILE A 76 13.36 -2.36 -6.58
N HIS A 77 14.29 -1.57 -6.07
CA HIS A 77 15.72 -1.87 -6.00
C HIS A 77 16.08 -2.31 -4.58
N GLY A 78 16.73 -3.48 -4.45
CA GLY A 78 17.16 -4.01 -3.15
C GLY A 78 16.14 -4.93 -2.48
N ALA A 79 16.40 -5.25 -1.21
CA ALA A 79 15.52 -6.09 -0.39
C ALA A 79 14.16 -5.41 -0.25
N THR A 80 13.10 -6.17 -0.43
CA THR A 80 11.72 -5.68 -0.44
C THR A 80 10.94 -6.37 0.66
N TYR A 81 10.26 -5.59 1.48
CA TYR A 81 9.39 -6.10 2.54
C TYR A 81 7.94 -6.06 2.06
N GLY A 82 7.12 -7.00 2.51
CA GLY A 82 5.72 -6.97 2.14
C GLY A 82 4.79 -7.56 3.15
N SER A 83 3.55 -7.10 3.05
CA SER A 83 2.39 -7.65 3.73
C SER A 83 1.31 -7.93 2.70
N ALA A 84 0.54 -8.99 2.92
CA ALA A 84 -0.55 -9.36 2.04
C ALA A 84 -1.78 -9.79 2.84
N ALA A 85 -2.95 -9.54 2.26
CA ALA A 85 -4.22 -10.09 2.70
C ALA A 85 -4.73 -11.07 1.64
N ARG A 86 -5.37 -12.15 2.08
CA ARG A 86 -5.95 -13.15 1.19
C ARG A 86 -7.48 -13.10 1.19
N THR A 87 -8.07 -13.22 0.01
CA THR A 87 -9.51 -13.51 -0.18
C THR A 87 -9.68 -14.55 -1.28
N GLY A 88 -10.37 -15.65 -0.97
CA GLY A 88 -10.37 -16.85 -1.82
C GLY A 88 -8.94 -17.32 -2.10
N ASP A 89 -8.62 -17.52 -3.38
CA ASP A 89 -7.28 -17.92 -3.85
C ASP A 89 -6.37 -16.74 -4.18
N SER A 90 -6.89 -15.51 -4.04
CA SER A 90 -6.16 -14.30 -4.43
C SER A 90 -5.43 -13.65 -3.26
N PHE A 91 -4.18 -13.26 -3.50
CA PHE A 91 -3.33 -12.55 -2.54
C PHE A 91 -3.13 -11.11 -3.02
N TYR A 92 -3.51 -10.17 -2.18
CA TYR A 92 -3.36 -8.73 -2.42
C TYR A 92 -2.18 -8.26 -1.60
N ALA A 93 -1.04 -8.09 -2.27
CA ALA A 93 0.25 -7.88 -1.61
C ALA A 93 0.78 -6.47 -1.88
N VAL A 94 1.17 -5.78 -0.82
CA VAL A 94 1.93 -4.55 -0.89
C VAL A 94 3.39 -4.87 -0.64
N TRP A 95 4.25 -4.34 -1.51
CA TRP A 95 5.69 -4.48 -1.44
C TRP A 95 6.32 -3.10 -1.31
N VAL A 96 7.23 -2.94 -0.35
CA VAL A 96 7.91 -1.70 -0.01
C VAL A 96 9.42 -1.91 -0.06
N ASP A 97 10.12 -0.94 -0.64
CA ASP A 97 11.58 -0.89 -0.63
C ASP A 97 12.11 -0.92 0.81
N GLY A 98 13.06 -1.81 1.10
CA GLY A 98 13.73 -1.87 2.40
C GLY A 98 14.39 -0.57 2.83
N ALA A 99 14.80 0.29 1.88
CA ALA A 99 15.25 1.64 2.21
C ALA A 99 14.17 2.42 2.98
N MET A 100 12.90 2.34 2.57
CA MET A 100 11.79 2.97 3.29
C MET A 100 11.62 2.43 4.71
N MET A 101 11.85 1.12 4.91
CA MET A 101 11.78 0.51 6.24
C MET A 101 12.85 1.06 7.20
N ALA A 102 13.96 1.58 6.67
CA ALA A 102 15.11 2.06 7.43
C ALA A 102 15.18 3.60 7.60
N LEU A 103 14.18 4.37 7.13
CA LEU A 103 14.25 5.84 7.13
C LEU A 103 13.90 6.49 8.49
N ASP A 104 14.78 6.46 9.48
CA ASP A 104 14.54 7.25 10.71
C ASP A 104 14.61 8.76 10.41
N GLY A 105 13.45 9.44 10.39
CA GLY A 105 13.37 10.87 10.08
C GLY A 105 13.59 11.20 8.59
N GLU A 106 13.04 12.32 8.15
CA GLU A 106 12.91 12.70 6.74
C GLU A 106 14.25 12.82 5.98
N GLY A 107 14.25 12.40 4.70
CA GLY A 107 15.17 12.97 3.70
C GLY A 107 16.21 12.05 3.05
N GLN A 108 16.12 10.72 3.10
CA GLN A 108 16.98 9.90 2.21
C GLN A 108 16.36 9.76 0.82
N ASP A 109 17.21 9.89 -0.20
CA ASP A 109 16.84 9.62 -1.58
C ASP A 109 16.40 8.15 -1.70
N LEU A 110 15.13 7.95 -2.03
CA LEU A 110 14.60 6.64 -2.38
C LEU A 110 15.34 6.18 -3.64
N GLY A 111 16.21 5.19 -3.50
CA GLY A 111 16.96 4.60 -4.62
C GLY A 111 16.09 3.82 -5.61
N SER A 112 14.81 3.59 -5.26
CA SER A 112 13.83 2.93 -6.11
C SER A 112 12.97 3.92 -6.89
N PRO A 113 12.78 3.70 -8.21
CA PRO A 113 11.83 4.48 -8.99
C PRO A 113 10.38 4.24 -8.57
N ASN A 114 10.06 3.09 -7.96
CA ASN A 114 8.74 2.77 -7.44
C ASN A 114 8.90 2.24 -6.00
N PRO A 115 8.92 3.10 -4.98
CA PRO A 115 9.32 2.72 -3.63
C PRO A 115 8.26 1.84 -2.92
N ALA A 116 7.02 1.83 -3.40
CA ALA A 116 6.02 0.82 -3.05
C ALA A 116 5.16 0.41 -4.26
N VAL A 117 4.83 -0.88 -4.34
CA VAL A 117 3.96 -1.44 -5.39
C VAL A 117 2.93 -2.41 -4.83
N LEU A 118 1.73 -2.37 -5.40
CA LEU A 118 0.68 -3.36 -5.18
C LEU A 118 0.76 -4.44 -6.26
N GLN A 119 0.72 -5.70 -5.85
CA GLN A 119 0.66 -6.86 -6.74
C GLN A 119 -0.43 -7.81 -6.28
N VAL A 120 -1.25 -8.27 -7.22
CA VAL A 120 -2.26 -9.29 -6.97
C VAL A 120 -1.82 -10.60 -7.61
N TYR A 121 -1.86 -11.68 -6.84
CA TYR A 121 -1.56 -13.02 -7.32
C TYR A 121 -2.83 -13.86 -7.26
N GLY A 122 -3.09 -14.65 -8.31
CA GLY A 122 -4.28 -15.50 -8.41
C GLY A 122 -4.13 -16.86 -7.75
N SER A 123 -2.97 -17.18 -7.18
CA SER A 123 -2.70 -18.44 -6.49
C SER A 123 -1.66 -18.28 -5.38
N GLU A 124 -1.72 -19.15 -4.37
CA GLU A 124 -0.71 -19.24 -3.32
C GLU A 124 0.65 -19.67 -3.89
N ALA A 125 0.66 -20.59 -4.86
CA ALA A 125 1.88 -21.08 -5.47
C ALA A 125 2.66 -19.95 -6.17
N ASP A 126 2.00 -19.08 -6.92
CA ASP A 126 2.66 -17.95 -7.59
C ASP A 126 3.11 -16.88 -6.59
N PHE A 127 2.29 -16.64 -5.57
CA PHE A 127 2.62 -15.71 -4.49
C PHE A 127 3.88 -16.13 -3.72
N THR A 128 3.94 -17.40 -3.30
CA THR A 128 5.03 -17.99 -2.52
C THR A 128 6.28 -18.29 -3.34
N ALA A 129 6.12 -18.67 -4.62
CA ALA A 129 7.25 -18.86 -5.54
C ALA A 129 7.88 -17.53 -5.99
N TYR A 130 7.28 -16.40 -5.60
CA TYR A 130 7.81 -15.06 -5.83
C TYR A 130 8.07 -14.75 -7.32
N ARG A 131 7.24 -15.31 -8.20
CA ARG A 131 7.37 -15.11 -9.65
C ARG A 131 7.08 -13.65 -9.99
N ALA A 132 8.05 -12.99 -10.62
CA ALA A 132 7.96 -11.56 -10.94
C ALA A 132 6.98 -11.28 -12.09
N ASP A 133 6.75 -12.27 -12.95
CA ASP A 133 5.87 -12.26 -14.12
C ASP A 133 4.49 -12.87 -13.86
N ALA A 134 4.26 -13.43 -12.67
CA ALA A 134 2.99 -14.04 -12.30
C ALA A 134 1.90 -13.11 -11.71
N PRO A 135 2.15 -11.88 -11.21
CA PRO A 135 1.06 -11.03 -10.75
C PRO A 135 0.04 -10.79 -11.85
N ILE A 136 -1.23 -11.04 -11.56
CA ILE A 136 -2.36 -10.80 -12.48
C ILE A 136 -2.76 -9.32 -12.52
N ALA A 137 -2.33 -8.54 -11.53
CA ALA A 137 -2.45 -7.09 -11.53
C ALA A 137 -1.25 -6.45 -10.81
N ARG A 138 -0.86 -5.25 -11.28
CA ARG A 138 0.19 -4.42 -10.68
C ARG A 138 -0.20 -2.94 -10.69
N ARG A 139 0.05 -2.26 -9.58
CA ARG A 139 -0.07 -0.80 -9.44
C ARG A 139 1.14 -0.24 -8.68
N VAL A 140 1.47 1.02 -8.95
CA VAL A 140 2.54 1.74 -8.27
C VAL A 140 1.91 2.78 -7.36
N CYS A 141 2.40 2.90 -6.13
CA CYS A 141 1.97 3.93 -5.21
C CYS A 141 2.58 5.28 -5.59
N TYR A 142 1.82 6.36 -5.44
CA TYR A 142 2.35 7.71 -5.52
C TYR A 142 3.26 7.98 -4.31
N PRO A 143 4.58 8.19 -4.49
CA PRO A 143 5.53 8.17 -3.37
C PRO A 143 5.20 9.11 -2.21
N PRO A 144 4.78 10.37 -2.44
CA PRO A 144 4.44 11.30 -1.35
C PRO A 144 3.20 10.91 -0.53
N SER A 145 2.41 9.95 -1.01
CA SER A 145 1.20 9.49 -0.30
C SER A 145 1.41 8.24 0.53
N ILE A 146 2.60 7.63 0.50
CA ILE A 146 2.82 6.36 1.17
C ILE A 146 2.85 6.58 2.68
N GLN A 147 1.98 5.88 3.39
CA GLN A 147 1.94 5.78 4.84
C GLN A 147 2.09 4.32 5.23
N PHE A 148 2.85 4.01 6.26
CA PHE A 148 3.01 2.63 6.73
C PHE A 148 3.56 2.60 8.15
N ASP A 149 3.13 1.60 8.92
CA ASP A 149 3.68 1.31 10.23
C ASP A 149 4.85 0.34 10.07
N ARG A 150 6.07 0.83 10.27
CA ARG A 150 7.30 0.03 10.14
C ARG A 150 7.42 -1.10 11.13
N SER A 151 6.82 -0.97 12.31
CA SER A 151 6.91 -1.98 13.37
C SER A 151 6.01 -3.17 13.06
N ASN A 152 4.91 -2.93 12.35
CA ASN A 152 3.92 -3.95 12.03
C ASN A 152 3.91 -4.39 10.56
N PHE A 153 4.50 -3.61 9.66
CA PHE A 153 4.61 -3.90 8.22
C PHE A 153 5.81 -4.78 7.90
N GLY A 154 5.65 -5.70 6.94
CA GLY A 154 6.70 -6.67 6.64
C GLY A 154 6.71 -7.80 7.68
N PRO A 155 7.77 -8.62 7.73
CA PRO A 155 7.66 -10.02 8.08
C PRO A 155 7.19 -10.22 9.52
N GLY A 156 6.04 -10.89 9.68
CA GLY A 156 5.42 -11.22 10.97
C GLY A 156 5.98 -12.46 11.66
#